data_AF-A0A956G3J7-F1
#
_entry.id   AF-A0A956G3J7-F1
#
_cell.length_a   1.000
_cell.length_b   1.000
_cell.length_c   1.000
_cell.angle_alpha   90.00
_cell.angle_beta   90.00
_cell.angle_gamma   90.00
#
_symmetry.space_group_name_H-M   'P 1'
#
loop_
_entity.id
_entity.type
_entity.pdbx_description
1 polymer ?
#
loop_
_entity_poly.entity_id
_entity_poly.type
_entity_poly.pdbx_seq_one_letter_code
_entity_poly.pdbx_strand_id
1 'polypeptide(L)'
;MPISTPTRSSRLSLLLSAGAVASVAAALAVACGPGFDDDDIAARRLPISANCSVSVIGKGTVDMENDYLPHVISCENGGADDEALKAQAVAARTYAYYKIAHGGSIKDGTGDQVYTCSRKPTQRHYDAVKATAGLVLRYKSTVIAAFYVAGAKPTTTNCVAKGGDPDPTSTEKYVTYNDGKSGNGLEQTTLGWVNSGNLANRGCKSQNGAHCLAQRGKDFRYILHFYYGADIEIHQATGSCVTAPPPPPPPPPPPPPPADAGVQPDSTPPPAPDAGGSGCDATQCAGQGGICCAGVCVNWRSDNQNCGGCGNTCPIDTTCQVVAGTGGAACLGTQSQPNNPDNPLAPHNPSTPQPNIEARGGQLDGSCSAAPGSAGAGGLGLWLLLAVAGLALASRRARARAR
;
A
#
# COMPACT_ATOMS: atom_id res chain seq x y z
N MET A 1 -52.69 -48.08 59.17
CA MET A 1 -53.02 -49.43 58.66
C MET A 1 -54.48 -49.70 58.96
N PRO A 2 -55.19 -50.57 58.23
CA PRO A 2 -55.11 -50.98 56.81
C PRO A 2 -56.48 -50.67 56.13
N ILE A 3 -56.79 -50.94 54.85
CA ILE A 3 -57.06 -52.25 54.25
C ILE A 3 -57.17 -52.04 52.74
N SER A 4 -56.47 -52.88 52.00
CA SER A 4 -56.48 -53.01 50.54
C SER A 4 -57.63 -53.89 50.03
N THR A 5 -57.86 -53.75 48.71
CA THR A 5 -58.40 -54.71 47.71
C THR A 5 -59.92 -54.68 47.45
N PRO A 6 -60.45 -55.22 46.32
CA PRO A 6 -59.79 -55.74 45.09
C PRO A 6 -60.43 -55.34 43.71
N THR A 7 -59.62 -55.53 42.64
CA THR A 7 -59.84 -56.15 41.29
C THR A 7 -61.27 -56.23 40.66
N ARG A 8 -61.52 -56.21 39.34
CA ARG A 8 -60.79 -56.74 38.16
C ARG A 8 -61.57 -56.41 36.85
N SER A 9 -60.91 -56.65 35.70
CA SER A 9 -61.45 -56.92 34.35
C SER A 9 -61.86 -55.69 33.51
N SER A 10 -61.59 -55.58 32.21
CA SER A 10 -61.07 -56.55 31.22
C SER A 10 -60.83 -55.81 29.88
N ARG A 11 -59.75 -56.16 29.16
CA ARG A 11 -59.61 -56.16 27.67
C ARG A 11 -59.73 -54.75 27.00
N LEU A 12 -59.29 -54.43 25.79
CA LEU A 12 -58.71 -55.10 24.63
C LEU A 12 -58.10 -53.99 23.74
N SER A 13 -56.98 -54.29 23.07
CA SER A 13 -56.54 -53.83 21.75
C SER A 13 -56.83 -52.40 21.24
N LEU A 14 -55.73 -51.63 21.15
CA LEU A 14 -55.20 -50.99 19.94
C LEU A 14 -56.03 -51.16 18.65
N LEU A 15 -56.46 -50.05 18.03
CA LEU A 15 -56.26 -49.69 16.60
C LEU A 15 -56.92 -48.34 16.24
N LEU A 16 -56.10 -47.48 15.62
CA LEU A 16 -56.36 -46.46 14.59
C LEU A 16 -57.72 -45.72 14.55
N SER A 17 -57.65 -44.38 14.63
CA SER A 17 -58.34 -43.50 13.66
C SER A 17 -57.72 -42.09 13.68
N ALA A 18 -57.66 -41.53 12.48
CA ALA A 18 -56.98 -40.31 12.09
C ALA A 18 -57.66 -39.01 12.56
N GLY A 19 -56.87 -37.96 12.74
CA GLY A 19 -57.35 -36.61 13.04
C GLY A 19 -56.29 -35.54 12.75
N ALA A 20 -56.18 -35.19 11.46
CA ALA A 20 -55.63 -33.98 10.86
C ALA A 20 -54.58 -33.15 11.64
N VAL A 21 -53.31 -33.27 11.23
CA VAL A 21 -52.30 -32.23 11.47
C VAL A 21 -52.48 -31.17 10.38
N ALA A 22 -52.95 -29.98 10.74
CA ALA A 22 -52.96 -28.83 9.85
C ALA A 22 -51.52 -28.35 9.66
N SER A 23 -50.94 -28.69 8.50
CA SER A 23 -49.65 -28.20 8.05
C SER A 23 -49.76 -26.71 7.69
N VAL A 24 -49.13 -25.84 8.48
CA VAL A 24 -48.85 -24.46 8.07
C VAL A 24 -47.69 -24.51 7.09
N ALA A 25 -48.00 -24.63 5.81
CA ALA A 25 -47.03 -24.39 4.74
C ALA A 25 -46.78 -22.88 4.66
N ALA A 26 -45.68 -22.42 5.25
CA ALA A 26 -45.15 -21.09 4.96
C ALA A 26 -44.63 -21.11 3.51
N ALA A 27 -45.41 -20.53 2.60
CA ALA A 27 -44.99 -20.28 1.23
C ALA A 27 -43.81 -19.29 1.26
N LEU A 28 -42.59 -19.78 1.00
CA LEU A 28 -41.49 -18.93 0.56
C LEU A 28 -41.85 -18.43 -0.84
N ALA A 29 -42.40 -17.23 -0.91
CA ALA A 29 -42.43 -16.48 -2.16
C ALA A 29 -40.99 -16.12 -2.54
N VAL A 30 -40.42 -16.85 -3.49
CA VAL A 30 -39.25 -16.41 -4.24
C VAL A 30 -39.68 -15.20 -5.06
N ALA A 31 -39.40 -14.01 -4.55
CA ALA A 31 -39.47 -12.80 -5.34
C ALA A 31 -38.27 -12.79 -6.30
N CYS A 32 -38.51 -13.11 -7.57
CA CYS A 32 -37.64 -12.68 -8.66
C CYS A 32 -37.76 -11.16 -8.78
N GLY A 33 -36.81 -10.43 -8.18
CA GLY A 33 -36.54 -9.03 -8.50
C GLY A 33 -35.61 -8.93 -9.71
N PRO A 34 -35.66 -7.84 -10.49
CA PRO A 34 -35.07 -7.75 -11.81
C PRO A 34 -33.54 -7.87 -11.75
N GLY A 35 -32.98 -8.38 -12.85
CA GLY A 35 -31.54 -8.50 -13.06
C GLY A 35 -30.85 -7.19 -12.72
N PHE A 36 -29.81 -7.30 -11.91
CA PHE A 36 -28.83 -6.25 -11.79
C PHE A 36 -28.14 -6.16 -13.14
N ASP A 37 -28.43 -5.07 -13.87
CA ASP A 37 -27.73 -4.71 -15.09
C ASP A 37 -26.21 -4.74 -14.83
N ASP A 38 -25.47 -5.25 -15.81
CA ASP A 38 -24.02 -5.50 -15.86
C ASP A 38 -23.16 -4.23 -15.89
N ASP A 39 -23.52 -3.20 -15.12
CA ASP A 39 -22.71 -1.98 -14.95
C ASP A 39 -22.44 -1.75 -13.45
N ASP A 40 -21.16 -1.58 -13.11
CA ASP A 40 -20.64 -1.04 -11.83
C ASP A 40 -20.19 -2.00 -10.70
N ILE A 41 -19.66 -3.20 -11.02
CA ILE A 41 -18.69 -3.90 -10.13
C ILE A 41 -17.25 -3.52 -10.51
N ALA A 42 -16.97 -2.22 -10.63
CA ALA A 42 -15.70 -1.72 -10.15
C ALA A 42 -15.84 -1.67 -8.62
N ALA A 43 -15.20 -2.61 -7.93
CA ALA A 43 -15.20 -2.68 -6.47
C ALA A 43 -15.02 -1.26 -5.90
N ARG A 44 -16.09 -0.72 -5.31
CA ARG A 44 -16.14 0.61 -4.72
C ARG A 44 -15.12 0.63 -3.58
N ARG A 45 -13.87 0.99 -3.88
CA ARG A 45 -12.77 1.20 -2.92
C ARG A 45 -13.34 2.12 -1.85
N LEU A 46 -13.70 1.56 -0.68
CA LEU A 46 -14.35 2.35 0.36
C LEU A 46 -13.48 3.58 0.64
N PRO A 47 -14.06 4.79 0.62
CA PRO A 47 -13.31 6.01 0.84
C PRO A 47 -12.69 5.96 2.23
N ILE A 48 -11.40 6.31 2.33
CA ILE A 48 -10.73 6.43 3.62
C ILE A 48 -10.86 7.88 4.11
N SER A 49 -11.41 8.04 5.32
CA SER A 49 -11.50 9.37 5.94
C SER A 49 -10.10 9.87 6.30
N ALA A 50 -9.87 11.16 6.09
CA ALA A 50 -8.64 11.80 6.48
C ALA A 50 -8.55 11.96 8.00
N ASN A 51 -7.42 11.54 8.59
CA ASN A 51 -7.11 11.82 9.98
C ASN A 51 -6.45 13.20 10.06
N CYS A 52 -7.21 14.19 10.54
CA CYS A 52 -6.76 15.57 10.61
C CYS A 52 -5.78 15.85 11.75
N SER A 53 -5.67 14.92 12.69
CA SER A 53 -4.79 15.05 13.84
C SER A 53 -4.21 13.70 14.23
N VAL A 54 -3.08 13.75 14.94
CA VAL A 54 -2.45 12.56 15.52
C VAL A 54 -2.04 12.82 16.96
N SER A 55 -2.22 11.82 17.82
CA SER A 55 -1.75 11.85 19.20
C SER A 55 -0.29 11.41 19.26
N VAL A 56 0.59 12.33 19.66
CA VAL A 56 2.02 12.07 19.86
C VAL A 56 2.30 11.99 21.36
N ILE A 57 2.86 10.87 21.80
CA ILE A 57 3.12 10.60 23.22
C ILE A 57 4.05 11.68 23.78
N GLY A 58 3.62 12.31 24.88
CA GLY A 58 4.36 13.39 25.54
C GLY A 58 4.26 14.77 24.86
N LYS A 59 3.55 14.89 23.73
CA LYS A 59 3.32 16.16 23.02
C LYS A 59 1.84 16.52 22.87
N GLY A 60 0.94 15.54 23.03
CA GLY A 60 -0.50 15.72 22.88
C GLY A 60 -0.97 15.50 21.45
N THR A 61 -2.15 16.04 21.14
CA THR A 61 -2.74 15.96 19.80
C THR A 61 -2.26 17.13 18.94
N VAL A 62 -1.72 16.84 17.77
CA VAL A 62 -1.18 17.84 16.82
C VAL A 62 -1.85 17.69 15.44
N ASP A 63 -1.81 18.76 14.64
CA ASP A 63 -2.34 18.77 13.27
C ASP A 63 -1.52 17.84 12.36
N MET A 64 -2.19 16.99 11.57
CA MET A 64 -1.50 15.99 10.74
C MET A 64 -0.69 16.63 9.60
N GLU A 65 -1.31 17.52 8.82
CA GLU A 65 -0.77 18.00 7.54
C GLU A 65 0.11 19.25 7.69
N ASN A 66 -0.18 20.11 8.67
CA ASN A 66 0.48 21.40 8.85
C ASN A 66 1.44 21.43 10.02
N ASP A 67 1.50 20.39 10.86
CA ASP A 67 2.43 20.32 11.98
C ASP A 67 3.21 18.99 12.00
N TYR A 68 2.51 17.88 12.17
CA TYR A 68 3.12 16.57 12.36
C TYR A 68 4.00 16.14 11.18
N LEU A 69 3.44 16.05 9.97
CA LEU A 69 4.17 15.53 8.81
C LEU A 69 5.36 16.41 8.39
N PRO A 70 5.26 17.77 8.33
CA PRO A 70 6.41 18.61 8.04
C PRO A 70 7.58 18.42 9.02
N HIS A 71 7.27 18.23 10.31
CA HIS A 71 8.27 17.93 11.34
C HIS A 71 8.88 16.54 11.19
N VAL A 72 8.07 15.51 10.97
CA VAL A 72 8.58 14.15 10.71
C VAL A 72 9.52 14.14 9.51
N ILE A 73 9.12 14.73 8.38
CA ILE A 73 9.97 14.76 7.17
C ILE A 73 11.27 15.54 7.44
N SER A 74 11.19 16.66 8.16
CA SER A 74 12.35 17.47 8.53
C SER A 74 13.38 16.71 9.36
N CYS A 75 12.90 15.87 10.28
CA CYS A 75 13.72 15.11 11.21
C CYS A 75 14.26 13.81 10.62
N GLU A 76 13.50 13.16 9.76
CA GLU A 76 13.84 11.88 9.16
C GLU A 76 14.81 12.04 7.98
N ASN A 77 14.42 12.83 6.97
CA ASN A 77 15.19 12.94 5.72
C ASN A 77 15.15 14.36 5.16
N GLY A 78 15.21 15.37 6.03
CA GLY A 78 14.96 16.77 5.66
C GLY A 78 15.99 17.43 4.75
N GLY A 79 16.95 16.68 4.20
CA GLY A 79 17.91 17.14 3.19
C GLY A 79 17.74 16.50 1.82
N ALA A 80 16.76 15.60 1.65
CA ALA A 80 16.58 14.87 0.40
C ALA A 80 15.95 15.72 -0.72
N ASP A 81 15.95 15.14 -1.92
CA ASP A 81 15.28 15.70 -3.10
C ASP A 81 13.75 15.68 -2.95
N ASP A 82 13.07 16.57 -3.67
CA ASP A 82 11.64 16.83 -3.47
C ASP A 82 10.76 15.58 -3.64
N GLU A 83 11.05 14.73 -4.62
CA GLU A 83 10.30 13.48 -4.82
C GLU A 83 10.53 12.46 -3.68
N ALA A 84 11.72 12.46 -3.07
CA ALA A 84 11.98 11.66 -1.88
C ALA A 84 11.28 12.22 -0.63
N LEU A 85 11.16 13.55 -0.51
CA LEU A 85 10.38 14.20 0.55
C LEU A 85 8.88 13.90 0.41
N LYS A 86 8.34 13.93 -0.81
CA LYS A 86 6.95 13.52 -1.11
C LYS A 86 6.72 12.05 -0.77
N ALA A 87 7.62 11.15 -1.16
CA ALA A 87 7.52 9.73 -0.81
C ALA A 87 7.61 9.52 0.72
N GLN A 88 8.44 10.31 1.41
CA GLN A 88 8.51 10.31 2.88
C GLN A 88 7.20 10.79 3.50
N ALA A 89 6.56 11.83 2.96
CA ALA A 89 5.27 12.33 3.43
C ALA A 89 4.18 11.25 3.35
N VAL A 90 4.07 10.57 2.20
CA VAL A 90 3.09 9.50 2.00
C VAL A 90 3.35 8.31 2.93
N ALA A 91 4.60 7.86 3.04
CA ALA A 91 4.94 6.76 3.95
C ALA A 91 4.67 7.14 5.41
N ALA A 92 5.03 8.35 5.83
CA ALA A 92 4.82 8.82 7.18
C ALA A 92 3.33 8.96 7.54
N ARG A 93 2.52 9.52 6.64
CA ARG A 93 1.07 9.60 6.81
C ARG A 93 0.43 8.22 6.89
N THR A 94 0.87 7.30 6.05
CA THR A 94 0.38 5.92 6.03
C THR A 94 0.68 5.21 7.35
N TYR A 95 1.91 5.32 7.86
CA TYR A 95 2.29 4.76 9.16
C TYR A 95 1.44 5.36 10.29
N ALA A 96 1.21 6.67 10.28
CA ALA A 96 0.35 7.32 11.26
C ALA A 96 -1.10 6.79 11.23
N TYR A 97 -1.67 6.62 10.04
CA TYR A 97 -3.02 6.03 9.88
C TYR A 97 -3.07 4.58 10.37
N TYR A 98 -2.04 3.79 10.04
CA TYR A 98 -1.91 2.42 10.53
C TYR A 98 -1.92 2.38 12.06
N LYS A 99 -1.16 3.26 12.73
CA LYS A 99 -1.11 3.33 14.20
C LYS A 99 -2.43 3.75 14.82
N ILE A 100 -3.09 4.77 14.26
CA ILE A 100 -4.40 5.24 14.71
C ILE A 100 -5.43 4.09 14.62
N ALA A 101 -5.46 3.37 13.49
CA ALA A 101 -6.39 2.26 13.28
C ALA A 101 -6.15 1.07 14.25
N HIS A 102 -4.93 0.93 14.78
CA HIS A 102 -4.56 -0.11 15.74
C HIS A 102 -4.53 0.40 17.19
N GLY A 103 -5.28 1.46 17.49
CA GLY A 103 -5.50 1.98 18.84
C GLY A 103 -4.27 2.64 19.48
N GLY A 104 -3.25 2.97 18.69
CA GLY A 104 -1.98 3.48 19.18
C GLY A 104 -1.81 4.99 18.98
N SER A 105 -1.19 5.65 19.97
CA SER A 105 -0.48 6.92 19.77
C SER A 105 0.86 6.69 19.09
N ILE A 106 1.43 7.75 18.51
CA ILE A 106 2.78 7.74 17.95
C ILE A 106 3.80 8.03 19.06
N LYS A 107 4.83 7.19 19.15
CA LYS A 107 6.05 7.47 19.92
C LYS A 107 6.98 8.37 19.12
N ASP A 108 7.40 9.47 19.72
CA ASP A 108 8.44 10.33 19.15
C ASP A 108 9.82 9.68 19.31
N GLY A 109 10.33 9.06 18.24
CA GLY A 109 11.62 8.36 18.25
C GLY A 109 11.68 7.16 17.32
N THR A 110 12.79 6.43 17.39
CA THR A 110 13.11 5.30 16.49
C THR A 110 12.17 4.11 16.57
N GLY A 111 11.30 4.06 17.60
CA GLY A 111 10.30 3.01 17.76
C GLY A 111 9.06 3.20 16.88
N ASP A 112 8.73 4.44 16.49
CA ASP A 112 7.63 4.75 15.56
C ASP A 112 8.12 5.77 14.52
N GLN A 113 8.06 7.08 14.81
CA GLN A 113 8.48 8.15 13.90
C GLN A 113 9.14 9.29 14.67
N VAL A 114 10.23 9.88 14.16
CA VAL A 114 10.88 11.02 14.81
C VAL A 114 10.14 12.30 14.45
N TYR A 115 9.38 12.84 15.40
CA TYR A 115 8.64 14.10 15.25
C TYR A 115 9.44 15.29 15.77
N THR A 116 10.16 15.14 16.89
CA THR A 116 10.98 16.21 17.45
C THR A 116 12.46 16.00 17.15
N CYS A 117 13.08 16.99 16.55
CA CYS A 117 14.54 17.08 16.39
C CYS A 117 15.00 18.54 16.47
N SER A 118 16.32 18.78 16.42
CA SER A 118 16.88 20.14 16.46
C SER A 118 16.57 20.99 15.22
N ARG A 119 16.12 20.36 14.13
CA ARG A 119 15.83 21.02 12.85
C ARG A 119 14.37 21.45 12.79
N LYS A 120 14.12 22.67 12.35
CA LYS A 120 12.76 23.15 12.03
C LYS A 120 12.39 22.83 10.59
N PRO A 121 11.10 22.57 10.29
CA PRO A 121 10.65 22.39 8.92
C PRO A 121 10.96 23.61 8.05
N THR A 122 11.42 23.37 6.82
CA THR A 122 11.57 24.40 5.78
C THR A 122 10.34 24.40 4.87
N GLN A 123 10.19 25.41 4.02
CA GLN A 123 9.07 25.48 3.07
C GLN A 123 8.96 24.23 2.18
N ARG A 124 10.10 23.64 1.77
CA ARG A 124 10.12 22.38 0.98
C ARG A 124 9.43 21.22 1.69
N HIS A 125 9.50 21.15 3.02
CA HIS A 125 8.81 20.10 3.78
C HIS A 125 7.29 20.32 3.75
N TYR A 126 6.83 21.56 3.95
CA TYR A 126 5.42 21.90 3.84
C TYR A 126 4.88 21.65 2.43
N ASP A 127 5.65 22.02 1.40
CA ASP A 127 5.25 21.84 0.00
C ASP A 127 5.15 20.36 -0.37
N ALA A 128 6.08 19.52 0.12
CA ALA A 128 6.03 18.07 -0.09
C ALA A 128 4.78 17.43 0.56
N VAL A 129 4.44 17.86 1.78
CA VAL A 129 3.22 17.40 2.48
C VAL A 129 1.98 17.85 1.72
N LYS A 130 1.91 19.15 1.36
CA LYS A 130 0.78 19.73 0.61
C LYS A 130 0.58 19.05 -0.76
N ALA A 131 1.66 18.80 -1.49
CA ALA A 131 1.60 18.13 -2.79
C ALA A 131 1.15 16.67 -2.71
N THR A 132 1.16 16.08 -1.52
CA THR A 132 0.75 14.69 -1.25
C THR A 132 -0.36 14.62 -0.21
N ALA A 133 -1.07 15.73 0.04
CA ALA A 133 -2.06 15.85 1.11
C ALA A 133 -3.05 14.69 1.03
N GLY A 134 -3.26 13.97 2.13
CA GLY A 134 -4.18 12.81 2.18
C GLY A 134 -3.76 11.56 1.41
N LEU A 135 -2.66 11.52 0.65
CA LEU A 135 -2.21 10.29 0.01
C LEU A 135 -1.67 9.29 1.04
N VAL A 136 -2.18 8.06 0.97
CA VAL A 136 -1.81 6.91 1.81
C VAL A 136 -1.65 5.64 0.96
N LEU A 137 -0.91 4.66 1.48
CA LEU A 137 -0.69 3.37 0.82
C LEU A 137 -1.64 2.29 1.34
N ARG A 138 -2.28 1.56 0.40
CA ARG A 138 -3.16 0.42 0.71
C ARG A 138 -2.79 -0.81 -0.10
N TYR A 139 -3.03 -1.98 0.47
CA TYR A 139 -3.00 -3.25 -0.23
C TYR A 139 -4.23 -4.07 0.15
N LYS A 140 -5.04 -4.48 -0.83
CA LYS A 140 -6.29 -5.24 -0.61
C LYS A 140 -7.15 -4.61 0.50
N SER A 141 -7.44 -3.32 0.36
CA SER A 141 -8.18 -2.49 1.33
C SER A 141 -7.50 -2.23 2.69
N THR A 142 -6.36 -2.86 2.99
CA THR A 142 -5.60 -2.65 4.24
C THR A 142 -4.66 -1.46 4.11
N VAL A 143 -4.72 -0.50 5.04
CA VAL A 143 -3.66 0.52 5.19
C VAL A 143 -2.41 -0.18 5.70
N ILE A 144 -1.31 -0.08 4.95
CA ILE A 144 -0.09 -0.80 5.31
C ILE A 144 0.65 -0.10 6.45
N ALA A 145 1.58 -0.78 7.10
CA ALA A 145 2.43 -0.12 8.09
C ALA A 145 3.36 0.93 7.44
N ALA A 146 3.75 0.75 6.17
CA ALA A 146 4.67 1.65 5.45
C ALA A 146 5.98 1.94 6.23
N PHE A 147 6.66 0.89 6.67
CA PHE A 147 7.95 1.03 7.36
C PHE A 147 8.96 1.80 6.51
N TYR A 148 9.83 2.55 7.15
CA TYR A 148 10.98 3.19 6.53
C TYR A 148 12.12 3.29 7.52
N VAL A 149 13.34 3.33 7.00
CA VAL A 149 14.59 3.49 7.78
C VAL A 149 15.59 4.31 6.97
N ALA A 150 16.69 4.73 7.61
CA ALA A 150 17.78 5.41 6.90
C ALA A 150 18.30 4.61 5.70
N GLY A 151 18.57 3.32 5.92
CA GLY A 151 19.20 2.44 4.92
C GLY A 151 20.64 2.86 4.60
N ALA A 152 21.35 2.01 3.87
CA ALA A 152 22.67 2.34 3.36
C ALA A 152 22.59 3.45 2.31
N LYS A 153 23.71 4.13 2.05
CA LYS A 153 23.88 5.10 0.97
C LYS A 153 24.31 4.37 -0.30
N PRO A 154 23.39 4.04 -1.23
CA PRO A 154 23.72 3.22 -2.37
C PRO A 154 24.70 3.92 -3.32
N THR A 155 25.76 3.22 -3.73
CA THR A 155 26.69 3.69 -4.77
C THR A 155 26.37 3.14 -6.17
N THR A 156 25.31 2.33 -6.28
CA THR A 156 24.85 1.70 -7.51
C THR A 156 23.97 2.62 -8.36
N THR A 157 23.87 2.33 -9.65
CA THR A 157 23.03 3.10 -10.59
C THR A 157 21.54 2.84 -10.40
N ASN A 158 21.15 1.66 -9.93
CA ASN A 158 19.76 1.29 -9.65
C ASN A 158 19.32 1.63 -8.22
N CYS A 159 20.17 2.30 -7.42
CA CYS A 159 19.88 2.70 -6.04
C CYS A 159 19.56 1.54 -5.08
N VAL A 160 19.98 0.33 -5.43
CA VAL A 160 19.99 -0.83 -4.54
C VAL A 160 21.33 -0.89 -3.83
N ALA A 161 21.34 -0.89 -2.50
CA ALA A 161 22.60 -0.95 -1.76
C ALA A 161 23.35 -2.25 -2.02
N LYS A 162 24.68 -2.18 -2.04
CA LYS A 162 25.57 -3.34 -2.12
C LYS A 162 26.49 -3.41 -0.91
N GLY A 163 27.14 -4.55 -0.73
CA GLY A 163 28.19 -4.70 0.29
C GLY A 163 29.26 -3.61 0.17
N GLY A 164 29.58 -2.96 1.28
CA GLY A 164 30.54 -1.85 1.35
C GLY A 164 29.93 -0.46 1.20
N ASP A 165 28.64 -0.34 0.87
CA ASP A 165 27.97 0.96 0.90
C ASP A 165 27.87 1.49 2.35
N PRO A 166 28.04 2.80 2.58
CA PRO A 166 27.97 3.35 3.93
C PRO A 166 26.58 3.19 4.57
N ASP A 167 26.49 2.45 5.66
CA ASP A 167 25.27 2.28 6.48
C ASP A 167 25.53 2.70 7.94
N PRO A 168 25.60 4.01 8.23
CA PRO A 168 25.97 4.50 9.56
C PRO A 168 24.96 4.14 10.66
N THR A 169 23.73 3.78 10.29
CA THR A 169 22.66 3.39 11.21
C THR A 169 22.46 1.88 11.28
N SER A 170 23.18 1.09 10.46
CA SER A 170 23.04 -0.38 10.39
C SER A 170 21.61 -0.85 10.16
N THR A 171 20.86 -0.09 9.37
CA THR A 171 19.43 -0.31 9.11
C THR A 171 19.14 -0.93 7.75
N GLU A 172 20.14 -1.07 6.87
CA GLU A 172 19.94 -1.61 5.52
C GLU A 172 19.31 -3.00 5.51
N LYS A 173 19.63 -3.83 6.51
CA LYS A 173 19.05 -5.17 6.70
C LYS A 173 17.52 -5.21 6.83
N TYR A 174 16.88 -4.06 7.08
CA TYR A 174 15.42 -3.97 7.14
C TYR A 174 14.79 -3.52 5.82
N VAL A 175 15.58 -2.91 4.92
CA VAL A 175 15.14 -2.38 3.63
C VAL A 175 14.76 -3.53 2.70
N THR A 176 13.69 -3.35 1.94
CA THR A 176 13.23 -4.36 0.97
C THR A 176 13.16 -3.74 -0.42
N TYR A 177 13.76 -4.39 -1.40
CA TYR A 177 13.76 -3.94 -2.79
C TYR A 177 12.69 -4.69 -3.57
N ASN A 178 11.53 -4.05 -3.75
CA ASN A 178 10.29 -4.64 -4.27
C ASN A 178 9.89 -4.13 -5.65
N ASP A 179 10.83 -3.53 -6.39
CA ASP A 179 10.58 -3.09 -7.76
C ASP A 179 10.12 -4.27 -8.64
N GLY A 180 8.99 -4.08 -9.31
CA GLY A 180 8.32 -5.12 -10.09
C GLY A 180 7.74 -6.31 -9.31
N LYS A 181 7.88 -6.38 -7.97
CA LYS A 181 7.32 -7.47 -7.16
C LYS A 181 5.89 -7.15 -6.71
N SER A 182 5.04 -8.17 -6.61
CA SER A 182 3.65 -8.04 -6.20
C SER A 182 3.15 -9.30 -5.47
N GLY A 183 1.95 -9.22 -4.88
CA GLY A 183 1.30 -10.37 -4.27
C GLY A 183 2.17 -11.05 -3.21
N ASN A 184 2.26 -12.38 -3.30
CA ASN A 184 3.11 -13.20 -2.41
C ASN A 184 4.59 -13.21 -2.83
N GLY A 185 4.92 -12.66 -4.01
CA GLY A 185 6.31 -12.54 -4.48
C GLY A 185 7.04 -11.32 -3.92
N LEU A 186 6.34 -10.45 -3.18
CA LEU A 186 6.92 -9.31 -2.47
C LEU A 186 7.74 -9.76 -1.25
N GLU A 187 8.86 -9.09 -1.01
CA GLU A 187 9.66 -9.23 0.20
C GLU A 187 9.10 -8.34 1.33
N GLN A 188 8.72 -8.97 2.43
CA GLN A 188 8.26 -8.29 3.64
C GLN A 188 9.45 -7.95 4.54
N THR A 189 9.40 -6.79 5.21
CA THR A 189 10.47 -6.39 6.13
C THR A 189 10.34 -7.13 7.46
N THR A 190 11.47 -7.41 8.11
CA THR A 190 11.51 -8.01 9.45
C THR A 190 11.15 -7.02 10.58
N LEU A 191 10.92 -5.74 10.27
CA LEU A 191 10.34 -4.78 11.22
C LEU A 191 8.87 -5.08 11.54
N GLY A 192 8.17 -5.75 10.61
CA GLY A 192 6.85 -6.29 10.82
C GLY A 192 6.89 -7.82 10.92
N TRP A 193 5.79 -8.40 11.40
CA TRP A 193 5.64 -9.85 11.34
C TRP A 193 5.63 -10.32 9.88
N VAL A 194 6.55 -11.22 9.52
CA VAL A 194 6.67 -11.77 8.16
C VAL A 194 5.72 -12.98 8.04
N ASN A 195 4.67 -12.81 7.26
CA ASN A 195 3.65 -13.80 6.96
C ASN A 195 2.91 -13.36 5.70
N SER A 196 2.67 -14.26 4.74
CA SER A 196 1.97 -13.94 3.49
C SER A 196 0.53 -13.45 3.70
N GLY A 197 -0.11 -13.82 4.81
CA GLY A 197 -1.40 -13.29 5.25
C GLY A 197 -1.33 -11.93 5.94
N ASN A 198 -0.15 -11.44 6.33
CA ASN A 198 0.01 -10.10 6.89
C ASN A 198 0.04 -9.04 5.79
N LEU A 199 -1.15 -8.58 5.38
CA LEU A 199 -1.32 -7.59 4.33
C LEU A 199 -0.72 -6.21 4.67
N ALA A 200 -0.53 -5.91 5.97
CA ALA A 200 0.01 -4.63 6.41
C ALA A 200 1.54 -4.54 6.29
N ASN A 201 2.25 -5.67 6.28
CA ASN A 201 3.69 -5.70 6.05
C ASN A 201 3.97 -5.84 4.56
N ARG A 202 4.36 -4.73 3.92
CA ARG A 202 4.62 -4.67 2.48
C ARG A 202 6.06 -4.27 2.14
N GLY A 203 6.93 -4.22 3.13
CA GLY A 203 8.32 -3.82 2.95
C GLY A 203 8.71 -2.58 3.76
N CYS A 204 9.94 -2.14 3.53
CA CYS A 204 10.55 -1.00 4.20
C CYS A 204 11.32 -0.13 3.22
N LYS A 205 11.01 1.16 3.19
CA LYS A 205 11.66 2.15 2.33
C LYS A 205 12.98 2.64 2.92
N SER A 206 14.03 2.66 2.11
CA SER A 206 15.30 3.35 2.44
C SER A 206 15.18 4.86 2.19
N GLN A 207 15.54 5.68 3.18
CA GLN A 207 15.59 7.15 3.03
C GLN A 207 16.72 7.57 2.08
N ASN A 208 17.91 6.98 2.22
CA ASN A 208 19.05 7.23 1.36
C ASN A 208 18.83 6.70 -0.07
N GLY A 209 18.19 5.54 -0.22
CA GLY A 209 17.84 4.98 -1.52
C GLY A 209 16.73 5.78 -2.23
N ALA A 210 15.71 6.25 -1.50
CA ALA A 210 14.71 7.16 -2.05
C ALA A 210 15.33 8.47 -2.58
N HIS A 211 16.30 9.04 -1.86
CA HIS A 211 17.06 10.20 -2.33
C HIS A 211 17.84 9.89 -3.61
N CYS A 212 18.56 8.75 -3.66
CA CYS A 212 19.27 8.30 -4.84
C CYS A 212 18.36 8.15 -6.08
N LEU A 213 17.14 7.60 -5.89
CA LEU A 213 16.15 7.43 -6.95
C LEU A 213 15.63 8.78 -7.44
N ALA A 214 15.32 9.70 -6.53
CA ALA A 214 14.88 11.05 -6.86
C ALA A 214 15.95 11.83 -7.66
N GLN A 215 17.23 11.72 -7.30
CA GLN A 215 18.34 12.30 -8.08
C GLN A 215 18.43 11.76 -9.51
N ARG A 216 17.89 10.56 -9.76
CA ARG A 216 17.82 9.93 -11.09
C ARG A 216 16.48 10.18 -11.79
N GLY A 217 15.72 11.18 -11.33
CA GLY A 217 14.48 11.61 -11.96
C GLY A 217 13.29 10.68 -11.70
N LYS A 218 13.37 9.78 -10.71
CA LYS A 218 12.22 8.99 -10.31
C LYS A 218 11.28 9.82 -9.44
N ASP A 219 10.00 9.80 -9.78
CA ASP A 219 8.97 10.48 -9.00
C ASP A 219 8.64 9.72 -7.70
N PHE A 220 7.90 10.38 -6.81
CA PHE A 220 7.54 9.79 -5.53
C PHE A 220 6.68 8.53 -5.67
N ARG A 221 5.88 8.40 -6.74
CA ARG A 221 5.04 7.22 -6.97
C ARG A 221 5.92 6.02 -7.28
N TYR A 222 6.86 6.17 -8.20
CA TYR A 222 7.85 5.15 -8.51
C TYR A 222 8.61 4.72 -7.24
N ILE A 223 9.07 5.67 -6.43
CA ILE A 223 9.77 5.37 -5.17
C ILE A 223 8.90 4.52 -4.23
N LEU A 224 7.60 4.83 -4.10
CA LEU A 224 6.70 4.05 -3.25
C LEU A 224 6.51 2.62 -3.78
N HIS A 225 6.30 2.45 -5.09
CA HIS A 225 6.20 1.12 -5.70
C HIS A 225 7.50 0.32 -5.58
N PHE A 226 8.65 0.97 -5.74
CA PHE A 226 9.97 0.36 -5.64
C PHE A 226 10.21 -0.32 -4.28
N TYR A 227 9.67 0.22 -3.19
CA TYR A 227 9.86 -0.34 -1.84
C TYR A 227 8.67 -1.15 -1.32
N TYR A 228 7.43 -0.83 -1.73
CA TYR A 228 6.20 -1.44 -1.19
C TYR A 228 5.45 -2.36 -2.16
N GLY A 229 6.00 -2.54 -3.37
CA GLY A 229 5.50 -3.43 -4.42
C GLY A 229 4.76 -2.70 -5.54
N ALA A 230 4.78 -3.30 -6.72
CA ALA A 230 4.13 -2.77 -7.93
C ALA A 230 2.60 -2.65 -7.78
N ASP A 231 1.99 -3.50 -6.95
CA ASP A 231 0.55 -3.57 -6.66
C ASP A 231 0.14 -2.77 -5.40
N ILE A 232 1.03 -1.95 -4.83
CA ILE A 232 0.62 -1.03 -3.76
C ILE A 232 -0.29 0.04 -4.34
N GLU A 233 -1.45 0.25 -3.73
CA GLU A 233 -2.39 1.25 -4.18
C GLU A 233 -2.11 2.58 -3.45
N ILE A 234 -1.91 3.67 -4.20
CA ILE A 234 -1.80 5.02 -3.64
C ILE A 234 -3.20 5.64 -3.62
N HIS A 235 -3.81 5.71 -2.45
CA HIS A 235 -5.17 6.21 -2.26
C HIS A 235 -5.18 7.61 -1.67
N GLN A 236 -6.08 8.43 -2.17
CA GLN A 236 -6.37 9.75 -1.62
C GLN A 236 -7.43 9.65 -0.53
N ALA A 237 -7.07 10.00 0.70
CA ALA A 237 -8.04 10.19 1.77
C ALA A 237 -8.90 11.43 1.51
N THR A 238 -10.15 11.39 2.00
CA THR A 238 -11.11 12.49 1.88
C THR A 238 -11.48 13.04 3.24
N GLY A 239 -11.61 14.35 3.38
CA GLY A 239 -11.99 15.00 4.64
C GLY A 239 -11.63 16.48 4.64
N SER A 240 -12.02 17.19 5.70
CA SER A 240 -11.87 18.65 5.79
C SER A 240 -10.42 19.15 5.87
N CYS A 241 -9.48 18.31 6.30
CA CYS A 241 -8.07 18.67 6.49
C CYS A 241 -7.16 18.34 5.30
N VAL A 242 -7.68 17.68 4.27
CA VAL A 242 -6.92 17.36 3.06
C VAL A 242 -7.55 18.07 1.88
N THR A 243 -6.74 18.78 1.10
CA THR A 243 -7.26 19.44 -0.09
C THR A 243 -7.65 18.37 -1.10
N ALA A 244 -8.86 18.45 -1.65
CA ALA A 244 -9.27 17.55 -2.73
C ALA A 244 -8.26 17.67 -3.89
N PRO A 245 -7.93 16.56 -4.58
CA PRO A 245 -7.08 16.63 -5.75
C PRO A 245 -7.70 17.63 -6.73
N PRO A 246 -6.90 18.51 -7.36
CA PRO A 246 -7.42 19.39 -8.39
C PRO A 246 -8.14 18.53 -9.45
N PRO A 247 -9.28 18.98 -9.99
CA PRO A 247 -9.96 18.25 -11.04
C PRO A 247 -8.96 17.95 -12.17
N PRO A 248 -9.05 16.77 -12.81
CA PRO A 248 -8.17 16.44 -13.91
C PRO A 248 -8.19 17.58 -14.94
N PRO A 249 -7.03 17.93 -15.53
CA PRO A 249 -7.02 18.93 -16.59
C PRO A 249 -7.99 18.50 -17.68
N PRO A 250 -8.68 19.46 -18.33
CA PRO A 250 -9.56 19.13 -19.46
C PRO A 250 -8.77 18.30 -20.49
N PRO A 251 -9.41 17.32 -21.15
CA PRO A 251 -8.76 16.54 -22.19
C PRO A 251 -8.14 17.49 -23.21
N PRO A 252 -6.94 17.17 -23.75
CA PRO A 252 -6.35 17.99 -24.79
C PRO A 252 -7.35 18.13 -25.94
N PRO A 253 -7.41 19.31 -26.59
CA PRO A 253 -8.27 19.48 -27.75
C PRO A 253 -7.95 18.38 -28.78
N PRO A 254 -8.97 17.87 -29.50
CA PRO A 254 -8.72 16.91 -30.56
C PRO A 254 -7.68 17.46 -31.52
N PRO A 255 -6.78 16.61 -32.06
CA PRO A 255 -5.82 17.07 -33.06
C PRO A 255 -6.58 17.75 -34.19
N PRO A 256 -6.02 18.84 -34.78
CA PRO A 256 -6.64 19.46 -35.94
C PRO A 256 -6.87 18.39 -37.01
N PRO A 257 -8.00 18.45 -37.76
CA PRO A 257 -8.21 17.55 -38.88
C PRO A 257 -6.98 17.60 -39.79
N PRO A 258 -6.53 16.46 -40.34
CA PRO A 258 -5.43 16.45 -41.28
C PRO A 258 -5.73 17.50 -42.35
N ALA A 259 -4.77 18.40 -42.57
CA ALA A 259 -4.88 19.41 -43.61
C ALA A 259 -5.25 18.68 -44.90
N ASP A 260 -6.37 19.11 -45.50
CA ASP A 260 -6.84 18.58 -46.77
C ASP A 260 -5.66 18.63 -47.73
N ALA A 261 -5.09 17.46 -48.03
CA ALA A 261 -3.98 17.33 -48.93
C ALA A 261 -4.55 17.66 -50.30
N GLY A 262 -4.50 18.95 -50.64
CA GLY A 262 -4.93 19.48 -51.90
C GLY A 262 -4.35 18.61 -53.01
N VAL A 263 -5.25 17.93 -53.72
CA VAL A 263 -4.93 17.19 -54.92
C VAL A 263 -4.32 18.18 -55.91
N GLN A 264 -3.00 18.12 -56.10
CA GLN A 264 -2.33 18.73 -57.24
C GLN A 264 -2.07 17.62 -58.28
N PRO A 265 -2.45 17.81 -59.55
CA PRO A 265 -2.18 16.83 -60.59
C PRO A 265 -0.72 16.90 -61.02
N ASP A 266 -0.04 15.77 -60.83
CA ASP A 266 1.09 15.18 -61.57
C ASP A 266 2.00 16.11 -62.40
N SER A 267 3.30 16.12 -62.06
CA SER A 267 4.36 15.83 -63.05
C SER A 267 5.75 15.69 -62.41
N THR A 268 6.31 14.49 -62.57
CA THR A 268 7.73 14.07 -62.50
C THR A 268 8.40 13.93 -61.12
N PRO A 269 9.01 12.76 -60.82
CA PRO A 269 9.64 12.50 -59.53
C PRO A 269 11.10 13.01 -59.50
N PRO A 270 11.53 13.74 -58.44
CA PRO A 270 12.94 13.93 -58.20
C PRO A 270 13.56 12.64 -57.62
N PRO A 271 14.85 12.35 -57.92
CA PRO A 271 15.53 11.17 -57.40
C PRO A 271 15.66 11.27 -55.88
N ALA A 272 15.59 10.10 -55.23
CA ALA A 272 15.71 9.96 -53.79
C ALA A 272 16.97 10.68 -53.26
N PRO A 273 16.85 11.50 -52.20
CA PRO A 273 18.02 11.81 -51.40
C PRO A 273 18.31 10.60 -50.52
N ASP A 274 19.39 9.88 -50.87
CA ASP A 274 20.16 9.13 -49.89
C ASP A 274 20.62 10.10 -48.80
N ALA A 275 19.92 10.06 -47.67
CA ALA A 275 20.35 10.67 -46.42
C ALA A 275 20.29 9.59 -45.34
N GLY A 276 21.46 9.07 -45.00
CA GLY A 276 21.65 8.25 -43.82
C GLY A 276 21.11 8.97 -42.59
N GLY A 277 20.04 8.44 -42.03
CA GLY A 277 19.47 8.80 -40.75
C GLY A 277 19.13 7.51 -40.03
N SER A 278 19.61 7.39 -38.80
CA SER A 278 19.58 6.20 -37.93
C SER A 278 18.18 5.81 -37.44
N GLY A 279 17.17 5.81 -38.31
CA GLY A 279 15.78 5.52 -38.00
C GLY A 279 15.30 4.24 -38.68
N CYS A 280 14.50 3.46 -37.98
CA CYS A 280 13.77 2.35 -38.60
C CYS A 280 12.79 2.81 -39.68
N ASP A 281 12.36 1.88 -40.53
CA ASP A 281 11.12 2.00 -41.30
C ASP A 281 10.02 1.02 -40.80
N ALA A 282 8.79 1.21 -41.27
CA ALA A 282 7.66 0.40 -40.86
C ALA A 282 7.80 -1.10 -41.24
N THR A 283 8.50 -1.41 -42.33
CA THR A 283 8.71 -2.77 -42.82
C THR A 283 9.77 -3.51 -41.98
N GLN A 284 10.81 -2.81 -41.54
CA GLN A 284 11.87 -3.32 -40.67
C GLN A 284 11.33 -3.75 -39.30
N CYS A 285 10.53 -2.91 -38.65
CA CYS A 285 9.99 -3.24 -37.33
C CYS A 285 8.89 -4.31 -37.40
N ALA A 286 8.11 -4.34 -38.49
CA ALA A 286 7.06 -5.35 -38.67
C ALA A 286 7.62 -6.78 -38.67
N GLY A 287 8.81 -6.99 -39.26
CA GLY A 287 9.52 -8.28 -39.22
C GLY A 287 9.96 -8.72 -37.81
N GLN A 288 10.01 -7.80 -36.85
CA GLN A 288 10.36 -8.05 -35.45
C GLN A 288 9.14 -7.97 -34.51
N GLY A 289 7.92 -7.89 -35.06
CA GLY A 289 6.69 -7.76 -34.28
C GLY A 289 6.47 -6.36 -33.67
N GLY A 290 7.20 -5.35 -34.14
CA GLY A 290 7.13 -3.96 -33.67
C GLY A 290 6.62 -2.98 -34.73
N ILE A 291 6.56 -1.71 -34.36
CA ILE A 291 6.29 -0.56 -35.25
C ILE A 291 7.40 0.47 -35.09
N CYS A 292 7.64 1.27 -36.13
CA CYS A 292 8.64 2.32 -36.05
C CYS A 292 8.05 3.61 -35.46
N CYS A 293 8.52 4.01 -34.28
CA CYS A 293 8.09 5.21 -33.58
C CYS A 293 9.25 6.21 -33.49
N ALA A 294 9.14 7.32 -34.21
CA ALA A 294 10.15 8.37 -34.26
C ALA A 294 11.57 7.84 -34.55
N GLY A 295 11.68 6.83 -35.43
CA GLY A 295 12.96 6.20 -35.80
C GLY A 295 13.41 5.05 -34.88
N VAL A 296 12.64 4.67 -33.86
CA VAL A 296 12.94 3.53 -32.96
C VAL A 296 11.89 2.43 -33.12
N CYS A 297 12.32 1.17 -33.28
CA CYS A 297 11.39 0.04 -33.27
C CYS A 297 10.89 -0.20 -31.85
N VAL A 298 9.58 -0.12 -31.66
CA VAL A 298 8.92 -0.39 -30.37
C VAL A 298 7.95 -1.56 -30.52
N ASN A 299 7.80 -2.34 -29.45
CA ASN A 299 6.90 -3.48 -29.44
C ASN A 299 5.49 -3.04 -29.04
N TRP A 300 4.64 -2.78 -30.02
CA TRP A 300 3.27 -2.34 -29.76
C TRP A 300 2.35 -3.39 -29.10
N ARG A 301 2.78 -4.66 -29.03
CA ARG A 301 1.99 -5.77 -28.48
C ARG A 301 2.13 -5.92 -26.97
N SER A 302 3.22 -5.41 -26.40
CA SER A 302 3.53 -5.59 -24.97
C SER A 302 4.20 -4.40 -24.32
N ASP A 303 4.59 -3.37 -25.07
CA ASP A 303 5.15 -2.15 -24.51
C ASP A 303 4.02 -1.28 -23.96
N ASN A 304 3.99 -1.14 -22.62
CA ASN A 304 3.06 -0.29 -21.91
C ASN A 304 3.16 1.20 -22.27
N GLN A 305 4.20 1.64 -22.98
CA GLN A 305 4.36 3.03 -23.45
C GLN A 305 3.96 3.20 -24.93
N ASN A 306 3.72 2.10 -25.66
CA ASN A 306 3.43 2.11 -27.10
C ASN A 306 2.33 1.11 -27.48
N CYS A 307 1.34 0.91 -26.62
CA CYS A 307 0.36 -0.17 -26.77
C CYS A 307 -0.59 0.06 -27.95
N GLY A 308 -0.62 -0.87 -28.90
CA GLY A 308 -1.43 -0.71 -30.12
C GLY A 308 -0.90 0.35 -31.09
N GLY A 309 0.13 1.12 -30.73
CA GLY A 309 0.58 2.28 -31.50
C GLY A 309 1.59 3.16 -30.76
N CYS A 310 2.32 4.01 -31.50
CA CYS A 310 3.32 4.91 -30.92
C CYS A 310 2.71 5.87 -29.88
N GLY A 311 3.34 5.97 -28.70
CA GLY A 311 2.96 6.92 -27.64
C GLY A 311 1.66 6.58 -26.90
N ASN A 312 1.04 5.44 -27.21
CA ASN A 312 -0.13 4.94 -26.49
C ASN A 312 0.30 4.32 -25.16
N THR A 313 0.53 5.18 -24.17
CA THR A 313 0.86 4.77 -22.82
C THR A 313 -0.38 4.22 -22.13
N CYS A 314 -0.27 3.00 -21.60
CA CYS A 314 -1.34 2.38 -20.85
C CYS A 314 -1.67 3.15 -19.57
N PRO A 315 -2.96 3.38 -19.29
CA PRO A 315 -3.41 3.93 -18.02
C PRO A 315 -2.92 3.10 -16.83
N ILE A 316 -2.85 3.75 -15.66
CA ILE A 316 -2.50 3.10 -14.40
C ILE A 316 -3.43 1.88 -14.18
N ASP A 317 -2.87 0.78 -13.66
CA ASP A 317 -3.53 -0.52 -13.45
C ASP A 317 -3.89 -1.32 -14.72
N THR A 318 -3.35 -0.94 -15.89
CA THR A 318 -3.49 -1.72 -17.14
C THR A 318 -2.14 -2.14 -17.72
N THR A 319 -2.14 -3.24 -18.46
CA THR A 319 -0.96 -3.74 -19.18
C THR A 319 -1.27 -3.88 -20.66
N CYS A 320 -0.27 -3.65 -21.50
CA CYS A 320 -0.44 -3.84 -22.92
C CYS A 320 -0.57 -5.33 -23.23
N GLN A 321 -1.70 -5.72 -23.80
CA GLN A 321 -2.01 -7.11 -24.10
C GLN A 321 -2.58 -7.23 -25.52
N VAL A 322 -2.19 -8.29 -26.22
CA VAL A 322 -2.77 -8.64 -27.52
C VAL A 322 -4.22 -9.06 -27.29
N VAL A 323 -5.15 -8.40 -27.99
CA VAL A 323 -6.57 -8.72 -27.92
C VAL A 323 -6.87 -9.85 -28.91
N ALA A 324 -7.20 -11.03 -28.38
CA ALA A 324 -7.48 -12.22 -29.17
C ALA A 324 -8.57 -11.93 -30.24
N GLY A 325 -8.32 -12.35 -31.48
CA GLY A 325 -9.28 -12.22 -32.60
C GLY A 325 -9.30 -10.87 -33.33
N THR A 326 -8.65 -9.82 -32.82
CA THR A 326 -8.64 -8.50 -33.47
C THR A 326 -7.36 -8.21 -34.27
N GLY A 327 -6.31 -9.00 -34.03
CA GLY A 327 -4.97 -8.73 -34.57
C GLY A 327 -4.32 -7.47 -33.98
N GLY A 328 -4.94 -6.83 -32.97
CA GLY A 328 -4.48 -5.62 -32.28
C GLY A 328 -4.09 -5.86 -30.81
N ALA A 329 -3.69 -4.78 -30.12
CA ALA A 329 -3.28 -4.79 -28.74
C ALA A 329 -3.90 -3.58 -28.04
N ALA A 330 -4.31 -3.77 -26.80
CA ALA A 330 -4.99 -2.76 -26.01
C ALA A 330 -4.49 -2.81 -24.56
N CYS A 331 -4.68 -1.70 -23.87
CA CYS A 331 -4.41 -1.61 -22.45
C CYS A 331 -5.54 -2.27 -21.69
N LEU A 332 -5.29 -3.50 -21.23
CA LEU A 332 -6.25 -4.30 -20.48
C LEU A 332 -5.87 -4.26 -19.01
N GLY A 333 -6.86 -4.03 -18.14
CA GLY A 333 -6.69 -4.26 -16.70
C GLY A 333 -6.31 -5.71 -16.45
N THR A 334 -5.67 -6.00 -15.31
CA THR A 334 -5.45 -7.39 -14.89
C THR A 334 -6.80 -8.06 -14.64
N GLN A 335 -7.45 -8.55 -15.69
CA GLN A 335 -8.40 -9.63 -15.52
C GLN A 335 -7.57 -10.78 -14.95
N SER A 336 -7.92 -11.19 -13.73
CA SER A 336 -7.64 -12.53 -13.26
C SER A 336 -8.09 -13.48 -14.37
N GLN A 337 -7.14 -13.93 -15.19
CA GLN A 337 -7.41 -14.91 -16.23
C GLN A 337 -8.10 -16.10 -15.55
N PRO A 338 -9.30 -16.51 -15.99
CA PRO A 338 -9.81 -17.81 -15.60
C PRO A 338 -8.77 -18.85 -16.03
N ASN A 339 -8.42 -19.73 -15.10
CA ASN A 339 -7.37 -20.74 -15.22
C ASN A 339 -7.31 -21.35 -16.64
N ASN A 340 -6.16 -21.22 -17.31
CA ASN A 340 -5.83 -22.03 -18.47
C ASN A 340 -5.40 -23.43 -17.96
N PRO A 341 -6.12 -24.52 -18.29
CA PRO A 341 -5.88 -25.84 -17.71
C PRO A 341 -4.62 -26.57 -18.23
N ASP A 342 -3.82 -26.00 -19.14
CA ASP A 342 -2.77 -26.74 -19.85
C ASP A 342 -1.30 -26.40 -19.48
N ASN A 343 -0.96 -26.13 -18.21
CA ASN A 343 0.46 -26.08 -17.81
C ASN A 343 0.77 -26.67 -16.41
N PRO A 344 1.21 -27.95 -16.33
CA PRO A 344 1.53 -28.62 -15.08
C PRO A 344 3.03 -28.86 -14.90
N LEU A 345 3.74 -28.04 -14.11
CA LEU A 345 5.07 -28.32 -13.50
C LEU A 345 5.21 -27.39 -12.27
N ALA A 346 5.52 -27.76 -11.02
CA ALA A 346 6.05 -28.96 -10.36
C ALA A 346 5.78 -28.87 -8.81
N PRO A 347 6.07 -29.91 -7.99
CA PRO A 347 5.28 -30.28 -6.80
C PRO A 347 5.71 -29.68 -5.44
N HIS A 348 4.72 -29.49 -4.56
CA HIS A 348 4.90 -29.24 -3.12
C HIS A 348 5.35 -30.51 -2.37
N ASN A 349 6.41 -30.40 -1.56
CA ASN A 349 6.85 -31.43 -0.62
C ASN A 349 6.43 -31.03 0.82
N PRO A 350 5.54 -31.79 1.51
CA PRO A 350 5.07 -31.44 2.84
C PRO A 350 5.88 -32.18 3.91
N SER A 351 6.81 -31.49 4.57
CA SER A 351 7.41 -31.97 5.82
C SER A 351 8.04 -30.81 6.58
N THR A 352 7.26 -30.13 7.42
CA THR A 352 7.73 -29.56 8.69
C THR A 352 6.53 -29.30 9.61
N PRO A 353 6.64 -29.56 10.93
CA PRO A 353 5.48 -29.63 11.83
C PRO A 353 4.96 -28.24 12.22
N GLN A 354 3.64 -28.05 12.17
CA GLN A 354 2.96 -26.89 12.74
C GLN A 354 2.87 -26.99 14.26
N PRO A 355 3.19 -25.93 15.03
CA PRO A 355 2.71 -25.80 16.40
C PRO A 355 1.31 -25.16 16.44
N ASN A 356 0.45 -25.78 17.26
CA ASN A 356 -0.96 -25.49 17.46
C ASN A 356 -1.29 -24.03 17.80
N ILE A 357 -2.39 -23.55 17.22
CA ILE A 357 -3.09 -22.30 17.54
C ILE A 357 -4.04 -22.54 18.72
N GLU A 358 -3.92 -21.76 19.79
CA GLU A 358 -5.05 -21.43 20.67
C GLU A 358 -5.33 -19.92 20.55
N ALA A 359 -6.20 -19.57 19.60
CA ALA A 359 -6.83 -18.26 19.54
C ALA A 359 -8.09 -18.30 20.41
N ARG A 360 -8.05 -17.71 21.61
CA ARG A 360 -9.27 -17.41 22.37
C ARG A 360 -9.93 -16.17 21.80
N GLY A 361 -11.03 -16.39 21.09
CA GLY A 361 -11.96 -15.33 20.67
C GLY A 361 -12.63 -14.69 21.89
N GLY A 362 -12.55 -13.36 21.96
CA GLY A 362 -13.35 -12.54 22.86
C GLY A 362 -14.54 -11.95 22.11
N GLN A 363 -15.72 -12.45 22.43
CA GLN A 363 -17.02 -11.98 21.96
C GLN A 363 -17.34 -10.60 22.56
N LEU A 364 -17.73 -9.65 21.71
CA LEU A 364 -18.19 -8.32 22.10
C LEU A 364 -19.71 -8.38 22.31
N ASP A 365 -20.17 -8.26 23.55
CA ASP A 365 -21.54 -7.86 23.87
C ASP A 365 -21.49 -6.57 24.70
N GLY A 366 -22.16 -5.55 24.18
CA GLY A 366 -22.23 -4.22 24.76
C GLY A 366 -23.21 -4.13 25.93
N SER A 367 -22.94 -3.21 26.86
CA SER A 367 -23.94 -2.51 27.66
C SER A 367 -23.30 -1.30 28.36
N CYS A 368 -23.92 -0.14 28.16
CA CYS A 368 -23.63 1.09 28.91
C CYS A 368 -24.25 1.03 30.31
N SER A 369 -23.53 1.50 31.34
CA SER A 369 -24.09 2.19 32.51
C SER A 369 -22.98 2.82 33.38
N ALA A 370 -23.32 3.94 34.01
CA ALA A 370 -22.42 4.87 34.68
C ALA A 370 -22.32 4.67 36.22
N ALA A 371 -21.10 4.88 36.75
CA ALA A 371 -20.69 5.47 38.06
C ALA A 371 -21.20 4.86 39.41
N PRO A 372 -20.62 5.23 40.59
CA PRO A 372 -19.24 5.60 40.95
C PRO A 372 -18.67 4.88 42.22
N GLY A 373 -17.35 5.02 42.44
CA GLY A 373 -16.76 5.19 43.78
C GLY A 373 -16.22 3.96 44.54
N SER A 374 -14.93 4.00 44.87
CA SER A 374 -14.38 3.97 46.25
C SER A 374 -12.97 3.36 46.32
N ALA A 375 -12.23 3.88 47.30
CA ALA A 375 -10.81 3.68 47.56
C ALA A 375 -10.43 2.27 48.01
N GLY A 376 -9.17 1.88 47.78
CA GLY A 376 -8.57 0.69 48.37
C GLY A 376 -7.06 0.69 48.20
N ALA A 377 -6.35 0.95 49.28
CA ALA A 377 -4.89 0.91 49.40
C ALA A 377 -4.36 -0.54 49.44
N GLY A 378 -3.08 -0.72 49.06
CA GLY A 378 -2.26 -1.82 49.55
C GLY A 378 -1.41 -2.52 48.50
N GLY A 379 -0.09 -2.61 48.75
CA GLY A 379 0.76 -3.63 48.14
C GLY A 379 2.06 -3.12 47.50
N LEU A 380 2.99 -2.62 48.31
CA LEU A 380 4.39 -2.45 47.92
C LEU A 380 5.07 -3.83 47.91
N GLY A 381 5.54 -4.27 46.74
CA GLY A 381 6.42 -5.41 46.55
C GLY A 381 7.81 -4.94 46.10
N LEU A 382 8.78 -5.10 46.98
CA LEU A 382 10.19 -4.74 46.82
C LEU A 382 10.97 -5.89 46.16
N TRP A 383 11.64 -5.65 45.02
CA TRP A 383 12.81 -6.41 44.56
C TRP A 383 13.80 -5.50 43.79
N LEU A 384 14.78 -5.00 44.56
CA LEU A 384 16.24 -4.92 44.33
C LEU A 384 16.80 -5.00 42.87
N LEU A 385 17.48 -3.94 42.38
CA LEU A 385 18.96 -3.81 42.30
C LEU A 385 19.48 -2.82 41.22
N LEU A 386 20.36 -1.92 41.70
CA LEU A 386 21.63 -1.43 41.12
C LEU A 386 21.69 -0.32 40.04
N ALA A 387 22.13 0.86 40.53
CA ALA A 387 23.31 1.65 40.13
C ALA A 387 23.25 2.41 38.77
N VAL A 388 23.75 3.64 38.59
CA VAL A 388 24.78 4.48 39.23
C VAL A 388 24.40 5.95 39.03
N ALA A 389 24.63 6.79 40.06
CA ALA A 389 24.57 8.25 39.97
C ALA A 389 25.94 8.82 39.58
N GLY A 390 25.95 9.83 38.71
CA GLY A 390 27.12 10.67 38.41
C GLY A 390 26.67 12.10 38.13
N LEU A 391 26.67 12.93 39.17
CA LEU A 391 26.36 14.36 39.10
C LEU A 391 27.61 15.16 38.67
N ALA A 392 27.41 16.14 37.82
CA ALA A 392 28.36 17.19 37.53
C ALA A 392 28.61 18.09 38.75
N LEU A 393 29.84 18.57 38.94
CA LEU A 393 30.10 20.02 39.08
C LEU A 393 31.58 20.36 38.94
N ALA A 394 31.83 21.43 38.19
CA ALA A 394 33.12 22.08 38.01
C ALA A 394 33.55 22.88 39.25
N SER A 395 34.85 22.98 39.52
CA SER A 395 35.55 24.27 39.70
C SER A 395 37.04 24.12 40.02
N ARG A 396 37.84 24.83 39.21
CA ARG A 396 39.09 25.57 39.52
C ARG A 396 40.08 24.96 40.53
N ARG A 397 41.32 24.73 40.06
CA ARG A 397 42.53 25.39 40.62
C ARG A 397 43.75 25.20 39.72
N ALA A 398 44.30 26.33 39.29
CA ALA A 398 45.65 26.49 38.78
C ALA A 398 46.64 26.74 39.95
N ARG A 399 47.94 26.59 39.67
CA ARG A 399 49.15 26.77 40.52
C ARG A 399 49.49 25.54 41.38
N ALA A 400 50.74 25.08 41.49
CA ALA A 400 52.03 25.50 40.94
C ALA A 400 52.98 24.28 40.94
N ARG A 401 53.83 24.16 39.91
CA ARG A 401 55.07 23.37 39.97
C ARG A 401 56.16 24.28 40.52
N ALA A 402 56.79 23.89 41.62
CA ALA A 402 58.12 24.32 41.99
C ALA A 402 58.75 23.24 42.87
N ARG A 403 59.98 22.88 42.47
CA ARG A 403 60.93 21.93 43.06
C ARG A 403 60.75 20.47 42.70
#